data_AF-A0A4Y8UKC1-F1
#
_entry.id   AF-A0A4Y8UKC1-F1
#
_cell.length_a   1.000
_cell.length_b   1.000
_cell.length_c   1.000
_cell.angle_alpha   90.00
_cell.angle_beta   90.00
_cell.angle_gamma   90.00
#
_symmetry.space_group_name_H-M   'P 1'
#
loop_
_entity.id
_entity.type
_entity.pdbx_description
1 polymer ?
#
loop_
_entity_poly.entity_id
_entity_poly.type
_entity_poly.pdbx_seq_one_letter_code
_entity_poly.pdbx_strand_id
1 'polypeptide(L)'
;MQLVGAGAPLMAATAIVLLHGWGGNSRSWGQVAPQLAEFGPLQLLDLPGYGDQPPLADPSLQGHLQWLDEQLPARAVLVGFSLGGMLALAFAAQQPQRLTGLLTVASNLCFVATAQWPSALAPTLFESFYREFAGEPGKTIARFTSLACNSQRQIKKQLAANPPLPPTPEAGLAQLALLGELQLFDAAARLANTSLPVTMLFAEQDALVPVAVCERLAVDYPSFTIERCAGSHLLPLQQPERVVLAVEQLLAQQPEHLDKRAVAASFSRAAGSYRAAASLQCEVAEQLLALAPNRQVATVMDLGCASGGQLPALHQRYPEAQLVAADLALGMLQQAAQQPVDNCVWLCGDAESLPLAGGTVELLYSSFALQWCEQIEPLCAELARVVAAAGELLLAVPVAGTLSELRSAWARVDSEIHVNRFASAQRWRAALEKAGFVCEQLELREHRQPHRSVRALLQSIKAVGAHNVNRQRATTATGRGRLQQLYQHYPTAADGSCTATWQVLMGRWRRR
;
A
#
# COMPACT_ATOMS: atom_id res chain seq x y z
N MET A 1 36.60 7.00 -13.15
CA MET A 1 36.26 5.79 -12.37
C MET A 1 37.20 5.77 -11.18
N GLN A 2 36.77 6.30 -10.04
CA GLN A 2 37.57 6.32 -8.81
C GLN A 2 36.66 6.54 -7.59
N LEU A 3 37.14 6.00 -6.47
CA LEU A 3 36.52 5.70 -5.19
C LEU A 3 36.32 6.92 -4.28
N VAL A 4 35.48 6.75 -3.24
CA VAL A 4 35.52 7.25 -1.83
C VAL A 4 34.04 7.33 -1.37
N GLY A 5 33.58 6.90 -0.19
CA GLY A 5 34.13 6.40 1.07
C GLY A 5 32.93 6.15 2.01
N ALA A 6 33.12 5.38 3.08
CA ALA A 6 32.08 4.83 3.96
C ALA A 6 31.05 5.87 4.47
N GLY A 7 29.79 5.67 4.10
CA GLY A 7 28.62 6.34 4.68
C GLY A 7 27.83 5.38 5.58
N ALA A 8 27.19 5.94 6.61
CA ALA A 8 26.36 5.23 7.60
C ALA A 8 25.39 4.21 6.97
N PRO A 9 25.04 3.11 7.67
CA PRO A 9 24.18 2.07 7.12
C PRO A 9 22.85 2.67 6.67
N LEU A 10 22.54 2.48 5.38
CA LEU A 10 21.23 2.76 4.80
C LEU A 10 20.18 2.01 5.64
N MET A 11 19.16 2.73 6.11
CA MET A 11 18.01 2.09 6.76
C MET A 11 17.37 1.14 5.75
N ALA A 12 17.36 -0.15 6.06
CA ALA A 12 16.73 -1.17 5.23
C ALA A 12 15.22 -0.88 5.08
N ALA A 13 14.63 -1.31 3.97
CA ALA A 13 13.18 -1.27 3.77
C ALA A 13 12.44 -1.82 4.99
N THR A 14 11.41 -1.11 5.47
CA THR A 14 10.60 -1.58 6.60
C THR A 14 9.98 -2.93 6.25
N ALA A 15 10.23 -3.93 7.10
CA ALA A 15 9.62 -5.25 6.97
C ALA A 15 8.15 -5.22 7.38
N ILE A 16 7.34 -6.08 6.75
CA ILE A 16 5.94 -6.30 7.08
C ILE A 16 5.85 -7.70 7.67
N VAL A 17 5.30 -7.84 8.87
CA VAL A 17 5.16 -9.14 9.54
C VAL A 17 3.69 -9.43 9.76
N LEU A 18 3.23 -10.60 9.31
CA LEU A 18 1.83 -11.02 9.40
C LEU A 18 1.67 -12.18 10.39
N LEU A 19 0.84 -11.98 11.42
CA LEU A 19 0.44 -12.97 12.41
C LEU A 19 -1.00 -13.43 12.16
N HIS A 20 -1.20 -14.73 12.00
CA HIS A 20 -2.54 -15.28 11.83
C HIS A 20 -3.32 -15.37 13.17
N GLY A 21 -4.62 -15.66 13.06
CA GLY A 21 -5.52 -15.89 14.19
C GLY A 21 -5.60 -17.36 14.61
N TRP A 22 -6.30 -17.62 15.72
CA TRP A 22 -6.54 -18.98 16.20
C TRP A 22 -7.30 -19.83 15.16
N GLY A 23 -6.98 -21.12 15.10
CA GLY A 23 -7.72 -22.09 14.27
C GLY A 23 -7.35 -22.08 12.78
N GLY A 24 -6.37 -21.26 12.39
CA GLY A 24 -5.73 -21.34 11.07
C GLY A 24 -4.25 -21.00 11.13
N ASN A 25 -3.62 -20.81 9.98
CA ASN A 25 -2.18 -20.55 9.89
C ASN A 25 -1.89 -19.39 8.91
N SER A 26 -0.63 -19.18 8.54
CA SER A 26 -0.15 -18.17 7.57
C SER A 26 -0.91 -18.15 6.25
N ARG A 27 -1.52 -19.27 5.83
CA ARG A 27 -2.39 -19.34 4.63
C ARG A 27 -3.61 -18.43 4.70
N SER A 28 -4.01 -17.99 5.89
CA SER A 28 -5.07 -17.00 6.10
C SER A 28 -4.78 -15.69 5.36
N TRP A 29 -3.50 -15.41 5.08
CA TRP A 29 -3.04 -14.24 4.36
C TRP A 29 -2.88 -14.47 2.85
N GLY A 30 -3.34 -15.61 2.30
CA GLY A 30 -3.05 -16.00 0.91
C GLY A 30 -3.46 -14.98 -0.16
N GLN A 31 -4.50 -14.17 0.09
CA GLN A 31 -4.90 -13.08 -0.81
C GLN A 31 -4.21 -11.74 -0.51
N VAL A 32 -3.75 -11.53 0.72
CA VAL A 32 -3.13 -10.27 1.19
C VAL A 32 -1.62 -10.27 0.94
N ALA A 33 -0.94 -11.36 1.27
CA ALA A 33 0.51 -11.47 1.25
C ALA A 33 1.14 -11.18 -0.12
N PRO A 34 0.62 -11.71 -1.26
CA PRO A 34 1.20 -11.39 -2.57
C PRO A 34 1.15 -9.89 -2.90
N GLN A 35 0.10 -9.20 -2.47
CA GLN A 35 -0.05 -7.75 -2.66
C GLN A 35 0.90 -6.97 -1.75
N LEU A 36 1.06 -7.40 -0.50
CA LEU A 36 1.96 -6.74 0.46
C LEU A 36 3.45 -6.89 0.12
N ALA A 37 3.83 -7.99 -0.53
CA ALA A 37 5.19 -8.24 -0.97
C ALA A 37 5.72 -7.17 -1.94
N GLU A 38 4.84 -6.37 -2.55
CA GLU A 38 5.24 -5.24 -3.39
C GLU A 38 5.80 -4.04 -2.59
N PHE A 39 5.43 -3.92 -1.33
CA PHE A 39 5.71 -2.74 -0.50
C PHE A 39 6.92 -2.91 0.42
N GLY A 40 7.39 -4.14 0.65
CA GLY A 40 8.58 -4.39 1.46
C GLY A 40 8.85 -5.88 1.73
N PRO A 41 9.95 -6.20 2.43
CA PRO A 41 10.22 -7.54 2.90
C PRO A 41 9.04 -8.06 3.73
N LEU A 42 8.49 -9.21 3.34
CA LEU A 42 7.29 -9.77 3.95
C LEU A 42 7.64 -11.06 4.70
N GLN A 43 7.24 -11.15 5.96
CA GLN A 43 7.36 -12.34 6.79
C GLN A 43 5.97 -12.80 7.23
N LEU A 44 5.62 -14.04 6.91
CA LEU A 44 4.43 -14.69 7.44
C LEU A 44 4.87 -15.60 8.58
N LEU A 45 4.31 -15.39 9.77
CA LEU A 45 4.63 -16.18 10.94
C LEU A 45 3.46 -17.11 11.26
N ASP A 46 3.77 -18.41 11.31
CA ASP A 46 2.91 -19.38 11.97
C ASP A 46 3.13 -19.28 13.48
N LEU A 47 2.05 -19.14 14.26
CA LEU A 47 2.12 -19.16 15.72
C LEU A 47 2.66 -20.52 16.20
N PRO A 48 3.26 -20.59 17.40
CA PRO A 48 3.72 -21.86 17.95
C PRO A 48 2.62 -22.92 18.00
N GLY A 49 2.94 -24.14 17.58
CA GLY A 49 2.00 -25.25 17.46
C GLY A 49 1.17 -25.30 16.17
N TYR A 50 1.45 -24.44 15.19
CA TYR A 50 0.87 -24.50 13.84
C TYR A 50 1.94 -24.79 12.79
N GLY A 51 1.55 -25.44 11.70
CA GLY A 51 2.48 -25.77 10.61
C GLY A 51 3.66 -26.58 11.14
N ASP A 52 4.87 -26.12 10.84
CA ASP A 52 6.12 -26.75 11.30
C ASP A 52 6.65 -26.14 12.62
N GLN A 53 5.92 -25.20 13.23
CA GLN A 53 6.35 -24.53 14.46
C GLN A 53 5.98 -25.38 15.69
N PRO A 54 6.96 -25.75 16.55
CA PRO A 54 6.66 -26.49 17.77
C PRO A 54 5.82 -25.64 18.74
N PRO A 55 5.00 -26.27 19.61
CA PRO A 55 4.36 -25.59 20.73
C PRO A 55 5.38 -24.93 21.66
N LEU A 56 4.99 -23.84 22.33
CA LEU A 56 5.82 -23.23 23.38
C LEU A 56 5.80 -24.08 24.65
N ALA A 57 6.95 -24.16 25.32
CA ALA A 57 7.03 -24.69 26.67
C ALA A 57 6.28 -23.79 27.69
N ASP A 58 6.34 -22.46 27.48
CA ASP A 58 5.51 -21.49 28.20
C ASP A 58 4.39 -20.98 27.27
N PRO A 59 3.15 -21.47 27.41
CA PRO A 59 2.03 -21.01 26.60
C PRO A 59 1.41 -19.69 27.08
N SER A 60 1.97 -19.04 28.11
CA SER A 60 1.46 -17.77 28.63
C SER A 60 1.58 -16.64 27.59
N LEU A 61 0.97 -15.49 27.89
CA LEU A 61 1.20 -14.27 27.12
C LEU A 61 2.70 -13.96 27.02
N GLN A 62 3.43 -14.06 28.14
CA GLN A 62 4.86 -13.70 28.17
C GLN A 62 5.69 -14.62 27.27
N GLY A 63 5.42 -15.92 27.27
CA GLY A 63 6.08 -16.87 26.36
C GLY A 63 5.84 -16.53 24.89
N HIS A 64 4.60 -16.17 24.52
CA HIS A 64 4.28 -15.74 23.16
C HIS A 64 4.97 -14.42 22.77
N LEU A 65 5.05 -13.45 23.70
CA LEU A 65 5.72 -12.17 23.46
C LEU A 65 7.23 -12.32 23.32
N GLN A 66 7.85 -13.21 24.11
CA GLN A 66 9.26 -13.55 23.95
C GLN A 66 9.52 -14.22 22.59
N TRP A 67 8.70 -15.20 22.21
CA TRP A 67 8.82 -15.83 20.90
C TRP A 67 8.67 -14.80 19.77
N LEU A 68 7.70 -13.88 19.86
CA LEU A 68 7.55 -12.78 18.91
C LEU A 68 8.81 -11.91 18.82
N ASP A 69 9.40 -11.54 19.95
CA ASP A 69 10.61 -10.71 19.99
C ASP A 69 11.79 -11.36 19.22
N GLU A 70 11.94 -12.68 19.37
CA GLU A 70 12.97 -13.49 18.71
C GLU A 70 12.73 -13.62 17.19
N GLN A 71 11.47 -13.66 16.73
CA GLN A 71 11.13 -13.79 15.32
C GLN A 71 11.13 -12.47 14.56
N LEU A 72 10.86 -11.35 15.23
CA LEU A 72 10.68 -10.06 14.59
C LEU A 72 12.02 -9.44 14.16
N PRO A 73 12.07 -8.80 12.98
CA PRO A 73 13.23 -8.01 12.60
C PRO A 73 13.38 -6.78 13.51
N ALA A 74 14.47 -6.04 13.35
CA ALA A 74 14.78 -4.88 14.20
C ALA A 74 13.67 -3.80 14.16
N ARG A 75 13.07 -3.56 12.98
CA ARG A 75 11.93 -2.66 12.79
C ARG A 75 10.93 -3.23 11.78
N ALA A 76 9.64 -3.19 12.10
CA ALA A 76 8.57 -3.67 11.21
C ALA A 76 7.25 -2.92 11.35
N VAL A 77 6.40 -3.02 10.32
CA VAL A 77 4.95 -2.93 10.49
C VAL A 77 4.46 -4.31 10.93
N LEU A 78 3.80 -4.38 12.09
CA LEU A 78 3.25 -5.62 12.61
C LEU A 78 1.75 -5.68 12.34
N VAL A 79 1.31 -6.74 11.68
CA VAL A 79 -0.09 -6.98 11.33
C VAL A 79 -0.53 -8.26 12.01
N GLY A 80 -1.62 -8.21 12.77
CA GLY A 80 -2.17 -9.40 13.42
C GLY A 80 -3.66 -9.56 13.19
N PHE A 81 -4.08 -10.79 12.93
CA PHE A 81 -5.48 -11.17 12.76
C PHE A 81 -6.00 -11.90 14.00
N SER A 82 -7.16 -11.50 14.53
CA SER A 82 -7.82 -12.15 15.67
C SER A 82 -6.88 -12.29 16.88
N LEU A 83 -6.62 -13.50 17.39
CA LEU A 83 -5.60 -13.75 18.44
C LEU A 83 -4.23 -13.14 18.09
N GLY A 84 -3.76 -13.28 16.85
CA GLY A 84 -2.50 -12.69 16.40
C GLY A 84 -2.49 -11.16 16.52
N GLY A 85 -3.64 -10.50 16.34
CA GLY A 85 -3.77 -9.05 16.55
C GLY A 85 -3.75 -8.66 18.02
N MET A 86 -4.31 -9.48 18.90
CA MET A 86 -4.20 -9.28 20.34
C MET A 86 -2.76 -9.44 20.83
N LEU A 87 -2.04 -10.46 20.35
CA LEU A 87 -0.61 -10.66 20.62
C LEU A 87 0.23 -9.51 20.06
N ALA A 88 -0.05 -9.06 18.83
CA ALA A 88 0.63 -7.91 18.22
C ALA A 88 0.46 -6.63 19.04
N LEU A 89 -0.75 -6.35 19.53
CA LEU A 89 -1.03 -5.19 20.37
C LEU A 89 -0.31 -5.28 21.72
N ALA A 90 -0.33 -6.45 22.35
CA ALA A 90 0.40 -6.68 23.59
C ALA A 90 1.92 -6.49 23.42
N PHE A 91 2.49 -7.02 22.33
CA PHE A 91 3.91 -6.84 21.99
C PHE A 91 4.24 -5.35 21.75
N ALA A 92 3.44 -4.68 20.92
CA ALA A 92 3.61 -3.27 20.59
C ALA A 92 3.60 -2.39 21.85
N ALA A 93 2.77 -2.71 22.84
CA ALA A 93 2.69 -1.97 24.09
C ALA A 93 3.91 -2.15 25.01
N GLN A 94 4.72 -3.20 24.80
CA GLN A 94 5.99 -3.41 25.51
C GLN A 94 7.18 -2.85 24.74
N GLN A 95 7.15 -2.93 23.41
CA GLN A 95 8.27 -2.59 22.53
C GLN A 95 7.85 -1.67 21.35
N PRO A 96 7.21 -0.51 21.59
CA PRO A 96 6.69 0.33 20.50
C PRO A 96 7.78 0.81 19.54
N GLN A 97 9.01 0.99 20.02
CA GLN A 97 10.18 1.39 19.23
C GLN A 97 10.66 0.32 18.23
N ARG A 98 10.27 -0.94 18.41
CA ARG A 98 10.52 -2.03 17.44
C ARG A 98 9.56 -1.96 16.25
N LEU A 99 8.51 -1.14 16.33
CA LEU A 99 7.48 -1.06 15.33
C LEU A 99 7.45 0.32 14.67
N THR A 100 6.97 0.35 13.44
CA THR A 100 6.71 1.58 12.70
C THR A 100 5.23 1.77 12.39
N GLY A 101 4.43 0.73 12.59
CA GLY A 101 2.98 0.75 12.58
C GLY A 101 2.43 -0.57 13.11
N LEU A 102 1.22 -0.53 13.66
CA LEU A 102 0.48 -1.69 14.13
C LEU A 102 -0.88 -1.75 13.42
N LEU A 103 -1.19 -2.89 12.82
CA LEU A 103 -2.51 -3.19 12.28
C LEU A 103 -3.10 -4.40 13.00
N THR A 104 -4.29 -4.23 13.58
CA THR A 104 -5.09 -5.37 14.05
C THR A 104 -6.29 -5.56 13.13
N VAL A 105 -6.59 -6.82 12.79
CA VAL A 105 -7.68 -7.19 11.90
C VAL A 105 -8.60 -8.14 12.64
N ALA A 106 -9.88 -7.77 12.76
CA ALA A 106 -10.89 -8.56 13.48
C ALA A 106 -10.41 -9.00 14.88
N SER A 107 -9.83 -8.05 15.64
CA SER A 107 -9.29 -8.26 16.98
C SER A 107 -9.93 -7.29 17.98
N ASN A 108 -10.15 -7.74 19.21
CA ASN A 108 -10.69 -6.92 20.29
C ASN A 108 -9.62 -6.71 21.38
N LEU A 109 -9.78 -5.71 22.26
CA LEU A 109 -8.93 -5.59 23.46
C LEU A 109 -9.25 -6.67 24.49
N CYS A 110 -10.48 -7.18 24.48
CA CYS A 110 -10.95 -8.25 25.33
C CYS A 110 -11.88 -9.14 24.50
N PHE A 111 -11.55 -10.43 24.38
CA PHE A 111 -12.29 -11.34 23.49
C PHE A 111 -13.59 -11.84 24.12
N VAL A 112 -13.58 -12.12 25.43
CA VAL A 112 -14.74 -12.62 26.18
C VAL A 112 -15.34 -11.49 26.99
N ALA A 113 -16.66 -11.28 26.88
CA ALA A 113 -17.33 -10.16 27.50
C ALA A 113 -17.22 -10.18 29.02
N THR A 114 -16.94 -9.01 29.59
CA THR A 114 -16.92 -8.77 31.04
C THR A 114 -17.92 -7.67 31.39
N ALA A 115 -18.17 -7.45 32.67
CA ALA A 115 -18.99 -6.31 33.12
C ALA A 115 -18.41 -4.96 32.65
N GLN A 116 -17.08 -4.86 32.54
CA GLN A 116 -16.40 -3.64 32.09
C GLN A 116 -16.31 -3.55 30.56
N TRP A 117 -16.49 -4.65 29.83
CA TRP A 117 -16.36 -4.72 28.38
C TRP A 117 -17.43 -5.64 27.76
N PRO A 118 -18.70 -5.19 27.71
CA PRO A 118 -19.81 -6.02 27.26
C PRO A 118 -19.81 -6.29 25.74
N SER A 119 -19.15 -5.43 24.95
CA SER A 119 -19.06 -5.54 23.48
C SER A 119 -17.98 -6.55 23.03
N ALA A 120 -18.13 -7.80 23.46
CA ALA A 120 -17.25 -8.92 23.11
C ALA A 120 -18.03 -10.26 23.05
N LEU A 121 -17.34 -11.38 22.85
CA LEU A 121 -17.97 -12.70 22.75
C LEU A 121 -18.63 -13.10 24.07
N ALA A 122 -19.85 -13.65 24.02
CA ALA A 122 -20.55 -14.10 25.23
C ALA A 122 -19.76 -15.19 25.98
N PRO A 123 -19.60 -15.10 27.32
CA PRO A 123 -18.85 -16.08 28.11
C PRO A 123 -19.35 -17.52 27.94
N THR A 124 -20.68 -17.71 27.90
CA THR A 124 -21.30 -19.04 27.72
C THR A 124 -20.97 -19.66 26.36
N LEU A 125 -20.91 -18.86 25.30
CA LEU A 125 -20.52 -19.31 23.97
C LEU A 125 -19.05 -19.71 23.94
N PHE A 126 -18.18 -18.90 24.55
CA PHE A 126 -16.75 -19.20 24.67
C PHE A 126 -16.50 -20.48 25.48
N GLU A 127 -17.12 -20.63 26.66
CA GLU A 127 -16.97 -21.81 27.51
C GLU A 127 -17.42 -23.11 26.82
N SER A 128 -18.54 -23.06 26.10
CA SER A 128 -19.01 -24.20 25.30
C SER A 128 -17.97 -24.58 24.25
N PHE A 129 -17.47 -23.57 23.52
CA PHE A 129 -16.47 -23.76 22.48
C PHE A 129 -15.16 -24.34 23.03
N TYR A 130 -14.67 -23.84 24.18
CA TYR A 130 -13.47 -24.33 24.85
C TYR A 130 -13.59 -25.80 25.26
N ARG A 131 -14.70 -26.18 25.90
CA ARG A 131 -14.95 -27.58 26.32
C ARG A 131 -15.07 -28.52 25.12
N GLU A 132 -15.73 -28.08 24.05
CA GLU A 132 -15.84 -28.85 22.81
C GLU A 132 -14.49 -29.05 22.14
N PHE A 133 -13.62 -28.03 22.10
CA PHE A 133 -12.29 -28.17 21.53
C PHE A 133 -11.43 -29.15 22.33
N ALA A 134 -11.52 -29.13 23.66
CA ALA A 134 -10.79 -30.06 24.53
C ALA A 134 -11.18 -31.53 24.29
N GLY A 135 -12.43 -31.81 23.91
CA GLY A 135 -12.91 -33.17 23.63
C GLY A 135 -12.78 -33.58 22.16
N GLU A 136 -13.20 -32.73 21.23
CA GLU A 136 -13.32 -33.03 19.80
C GLU A 136 -12.73 -31.88 18.94
N PRO A 137 -11.38 -31.71 18.91
CA PRO A 137 -10.73 -30.60 18.23
C PRO A 137 -11.15 -30.45 16.77
N GLY A 138 -11.19 -31.55 16.01
CA GLY A 138 -11.51 -31.53 14.58
C GLY A 138 -12.93 -31.04 14.27
N LYS A 139 -13.93 -31.48 15.05
CA LYS A 139 -15.32 -31.00 14.90
C LYS A 139 -15.43 -29.52 15.29
N THR A 140 -14.71 -29.12 16.32
CA THR A 140 -14.74 -27.75 16.84
C THR A 140 -14.09 -26.76 15.87
N ILE A 141 -13.03 -27.14 15.16
CA ILE A 141 -12.47 -26.34 14.05
C ILE A 141 -13.50 -26.15 12.93
N ALA A 142 -14.23 -27.19 12.54
CA ALA A 142 -15.28 -27.06 11.52
C ALA A 142 -16.41 -26.11 11.98
N ARG A 143 -16.80 -26.16 13.26
CA ARG A 143 -17.76 -25.22 13.87
C ARG A 143 -17.22 -23.79 13.85
N PHE A 144 -15.96 -23.58 14.25
CA PHE A 144 -15.29 -22.28 14.19
C PHE A 144 -15.29 -21.70 12.78
N THR A 145 -14.89 -22.48 11.77
CA THR A 145 -14.94 -22.06 10.38
C THR A 145 -16.34 -21.61 9.98
N SER A 146 -17.38 -22.33 10.42
CA SER A 146 -18.77 -21.96 10.12
C SER A 146 -19.17 -20.63 10.77
N LEU A 147 -18.74 -20.38 12.02
CA LEU A 147 -18.98 -19.12 12.74
C LEU A 147 -18.21 -17.95 12.11
N ALA A 148 -16.93 -18.15 11.80
CA ALA A 148 -16.05 -17.15 11.18
C ALA A 148 -16.54 -16.69 9.80
N CYS A 149 -17.13 -17.61 9.01
CA CYS A 149 -17.78 -17.30 7.74
C CYS A 149 -19.17 -16.65 7.89
N ASN A 150 -19.74 -16.61 9.10
CA ASN A 150 -21.13 -16.22 9.37
C ASN A 150 -22.13 -16.79 8.34
N SER A 151 -22.04 -18.11 8.10
CA SER A 151 -22.87 -18.84 7.12
C SER A 151 -22.76 -18.42 5.65
N GLN A 152 -21.76 -17.63 5.25
CA GLN A 152 -21.54 -17.27 3.86
C GLN A 152 -21.04 -18.45 3.03
N ARG A 153 -21.95 -19.01 2.20
CA ARG A 153 -21.72 -20.26 1.43
C ARG A 153 -20.51 -20.19 0.49
N GLN A 154 -20.28 -19.05 -0.16
CA GLN A 154 -19.16 -18.87 -1.09
C GLN A 154 -17.81 -18.97 -0.37
N ILE A 155 -17.68 -18.29 0.78
CA ILE A 155 -16.47 -18.33 1.61
C ILE A 155 -16.24 -19.73 2.16
N LYS A 156 -17.29 -20.40 2.63
CA LYS A 156 -17.20 -21.80 3.08
C LYS A 156 -16.69 -22.74 1.98
N LYS A 157 -17.11 -22.55 0.72
CA LYS A 157 -16.60 -23.34 -0.42
C LYS A 157 -15.12 -23.07 -0.69
N GLN A 158 -14.69 -21.81 -0.59
CA GLN A 158 -13.29 -21.43 -0.77
C GLN A 158 -12.38 -22.05 0.31
N LEU A 159 -12.80 -22.00 1.57
CA LEU A 159 -12.08 -22.64 2.67
C LEU A 159 -12.10 -24.17 2.56
N ALA A 160 -13.18 -24.78 2.07
CA ALA A 160 -13.18 -26.22 1.84
C ALA A 160 -12.17 -26.67 0.76
N ALA A 161 -11.90 -25.80 -0.23
CA ALA A 161 -10.93 -26.08 -1.29
C ALA A 161 -9.46 -25.92 -0.80
N ASN A 162 -9.24 -25.05 0.18
CA ASN A 162 -7.93 -24.87 0.81
C ASN A 162 -8.13 -24.68 2.33
N PRO A 163 -8.33 -25.79 3.07
CA PRO A 163 -8.62 -25.70 4.49
C PRO A 163 -7.42 -25.13 5.24
N PRO A 164 -7.65 -24.26 6.24
CA PRO A 164 -6.58 -23.82 7.11
C PRO A 164 -6.00 -25.03 7.84
N LEU A 165 -4.68 -25.02 8.06
CA LEU A 165 -4.05 -26.04 8.90
C LEU A 165 -4.32 -25.68 10.37
N PRO A 166 -4.99 -26.56 11.13
CA PRO A 166 -5.30 -26.31 12.54
C PRO A 166 -4.04 -26.42 13.41
N PRO A 167 -4.08 -25.94 14.66
CA PRO A 167 -2.99 -26.16 15.61
C PRO A 167 -2.92 -27.63 16.04
N THR A 168 -1.82 -28.01 16.66
CA THR A 168 -1.82 -29.19 17.54
C THR A 168 -2.88 -29.01 18.63
N PRO A 169 -3.58 -30.07 19.08
CA PRO A 169 -4.64 -29.93 20.08
C PRO A 169 -4.17 -29.24 21.38
N GLU A 170 -2.96 -29.54 21.85
CA GLU A 170 -2.38 -28.92 23.05
C GLU A 170 -2.17 -27.41 22.87
N ALA A 171 -1.49 -27.00 21.80
CA ALA A 171 -1.25 -25.58 21.53
C ALA A 171 -2.56 -24.83 21.27
N GLY A 172 -3.49 -25.44 20.53
CA GLY A 172 -4.80 -24.87 20.24
C GLY A 172 -5.61 -24.63 21.51
N LEU A 173 -5.59 -25.57 22.46
CA LEU A 173 -6.31 -25.44 23.73
C LEU A 173 -5.68 -24.35 24.60
N ALA A 174 -4.34 -24.35 24.72
CA ALA A 174 -3.62 -23.35 25.50
C ALA A 174 -3.83 -21.92 24.96
N GLN A 175 -3.84 -21.76 23.64
CA GLN A 175 -4.11 -20.48 23.00
C GLN A 175 -5.57 -20.03 23.10
N LEU A 176 -6.54 -20.96 23.11
CA LEU A 176 -7.92 -20.60 23.45
C LEU A 176 -7.99 -20.09 24.89
N ALA A 177 -7.36 -20.77 25.84
CA ALA A 177 -7.32 -20.31 27.23
C ALA A 177 -6.74 -18.89 27.32
N LEU A 178 -5.57 -18.67 26.69
CA LEU A 178 -4.96 -17.35 26.59
C LEU A 178 -5.93 -16.32 25.99
N LEU A 179 -6.55 -16.62 24.84
CA LEU A 179 -7.51 -15.72 24.19
C LEU A 179 -8.67 -15.32 25.13
N GLY A 180 -9.15 -16.26 25.94
CA GLY A 180 -10.22 -16.02 26.92
C GLY A 180 -9.80 -15.15 28.12
N GLU A 181 -8.51 -15.18 28.49
CA GLU A 181 -7.96 -14.46 29.63
C GLU A 181 -7.46 -13.05 29.26
N LEU A 182 -7.13 -12.81 28.00
CA LEU A 182 -6.55 -11.53 27.57
C LEU A 182 -7.50 -10.33 27.76
N GLN A 183 -7.00 -9.36 28.52
CA GLN A 183 -7.59 -8.03 28.69
C GLN A 183 -6.50 -6.97 28.46
N LEU A 184 -6.57 -6.28 27.33
CA LEU A 184 -5.49 -5.43 26.82
C LEU A 184 -5.70 -3.93 27.06
N PHE A 185 -6.55 -3.55 28.02
CA PHE A 185 -6.86 -2.13 28.30
C PHE A 185 -5.62 -1.32 28.66
N ASP A 186 -4.76 -1.85 29.54
CA ASP A 186 -3.49 -1.21 29.92
C ASP A 186 -2.50 -1.13 28.75
N ALA A 187 -2.47 -2.18 27.91
CA ALA A 187 -1.61 -2.21 26.74
C ALA A 187 -2.03 -1.13 25.72
N ALA A 188 -3.33 -1.02 25.44
CA ALA A 188 -3.90 0.01 24.59
C ALA A 188 -3.67 1.42 25.17
N ALA A 189 -3.87 1.61 26.48
CA ALA A 189 -3.61 2.89 27.14
C ALA A 189 -2.13 3.31 27.05
N ARG A 190 -1.19 2.38 27.19
CA ARG A 190 0.23 2.66 26.97
C ARG A 190 0.50 3.06 25.52
N LEU A 191 -0.01 2.31 24.55
CA LEU A 191 0.17 2.60 23.14
C LEU A 191 -0.40 3.95 22.71
N ALA A 192 -1.56 4.34 23.25
CA ALA A 192 -2.19 5.62 22.98
C ALA A 192 -1.32 6.83 23.38
N ASN A 193 -0.37 6.63 24.30
CA ASN A 193 0.61 7.62 24.74
C ASN A 193 1.95 7.56 23.96
N THR A 194 2.00 6.81 22.86
CA THR A 194 3.17 6.72 21.98
C THR A 194 2.91 7.41 20.64
N SER A 195 3.96 7.59 19.85
CA SER A 195 3.85 8.05 18.46
C SER A 195 3.64 6.90 17.46
N LEU A 196 3.46 5.65 17.93
CA LEU A 196 3.28 4.51 17.05
C LEU A 196 1.89 4.60 16.39
N PRO A 197 1.78 4.62 15.06
CA PRO A 197 0.48 4.56 14.40
C PRO A 197 -0.18 3.21 14.64
N VAL A 198 -1.44 3.24 15.12
CA VAL A 198 -2.24 2.05 15.37
C VAL A 198 -3.53 2.12 14.55
N THR A 199 -3.78 1.09 13.75
CA THR A 199 -5.02 0.91 13.00
C THR A 199 -5.71 -0.38 13.44
N MET A 200 -7.03 -0.33 13.63
CA MET A 200 -7.86 -1.49 13.97
C MET A 200 -9.00 -1.62 12.96
N LEU A 201 -9.03 -2.75 12.24
CA LEU A 201 -10.08 -3.08 11.26
C LEU A 201 -11.08 -4.06 11.85
N PHE A 202 -12.37 -3.73 11.77
CA PHE A 202 -13.47 -4.57 12.24
C PHE A 202 -14.42 -4.92 11.10
N ALA A 203 -14.98 -6.13 11.13
CA ALA A 203 -15.98 -6.57 10.16
C ALA A 203 -17.40 -6.33 10.70
N GLU A 204 -18.27 -5.77 9.86
CA GLU A 204 -19.65 -5.43 10.24
C GLU A 204 -20.49 -6.66 10.65
N GLN A 205 -20.22 -7.83 10.07
CA GLN A 205 -20.96 -9.07 10.31
C GLN A 205 -20.10 -10.13 11.00
N ASP A 206 -19.13 -9.69 11.79
CA ASP A 206 -18.26 -10.57 12.58
C ASP A 206 -19.04 -11.17 13.77
N ALA A 207 -19.18 -12.50 13.77
CA ALA A 207 -19.89 -13.25 14.81
C ALA A 207 -19.03 -13.51 16.07
N LEU A 208 -17.73 -13.25 15.99
CA LEU A 208 -16.75 -13.52 17.06
C LEU A 208 -16.26 -12.23 17.71
N VAL A 209 -16.07 -11.17 16.93
CA VAL A 209 -15.63 -9.85 17.40
C VAL A 209 -16.66 -8.80 17.03
N PRO A 210 -17.59 -8.44 17.94
CA PRO A 210 -18.68 -7.52 17.62
C PRO A 210 -18.19 -6.12 17.20
N VAL A 211 -18.61 -5.65 16.02
CA VAL A 211 -18.28 -4.31 15.49
C VAL A 211 -18.76 -3.15 16.38
N ALA A 212 -19.73 -3.40 17.26
CA ALA A 212 -20.22 -2.41 18.23
C ALA A 212 -19.11 -1.85 19.13
N VAL A 213 -18.01 -2.58 19.31
CA VAL A 213 -16.85 -2.13 20.10
C VAL A 213 -16.16 -0.90 19.49
N CYS A 214 -16.30 -0.66 18.18
CA CYS A 214 -15.64 0.45 17.49
C CYS A 214 -16.00 1.82 18.07
N GLU A 215 -17.25 2.02 18.52
CA GLU A 215 -17.71 3.30 19.06
C GLU A 215 -16.95 3.66 20.34
N ARG A 216 -16.82 2.69 21.23
CA ARG A 216 -16.06 2.85 22.47
C ARG A 216 -14.58 3.04 22.19
N LEU A 217 -13.99 2.24 21.30
CA LEU A 217 -12.56 2.35 20.96
C LEU A 217 -12.21 3.73 20.38
N ALA A 218 -13.07 4.28 19.52
CA ALA A 218 -12.86 5.61 18.95
C ALA A 218 -12.92 6.74 20.00
N VAL A 219 -13.72 6.56 21.05
CA VAL A 219 -13.82 7.51 22.18
C VAL A 219 -12.65 7.35 23.14
N ASP A 220 -12.35 6.12 23.55
CA ASP A 220 -11.34 5.81 24.56
C ASP A 220 -9.90 5.99 24.02
N TYR A 221 -9.70 5.80 22.72
CA TYR A 221 -8.38 5.83 22.05
C TYR A 221 -8.41 6.67 20.76
N PRO A 222 -8.57 8.01 20.84
CA PRO A 222 -8.70 8.88 19.66
C PRO A 222 -7.42 8.96 18.81
N SER A 223 -6.28 8.49 19.32
CA SER A 223 -5.04 8.36 18.55
C SER A 223 -5.01 7.11 17.66
N PHE A 224 -5.93 6.16 17.85
CA PHE A 224 -6.04 4.97 17.01
C PHE A 224 -6.97 5.25 15.82
N THR A 225 -6.62 4.70 14.66
CA THR A 225 -7.52 4.69 13.50
C THR A 225 -8.42 3.47 13.60
N ILE A 226 -9.72 3.68 13.83
CA ILE A 226 -10.72 2.60 13.93
C ILE A 226 -11.55 2.58 12.64
N GLU A 227 -11.50 1.47 11.90
CA GLU A 227 -12.27 1.32 10.66
C GLU A 227 -13.21 0.12 10.69
N ARG A 228 -14.34 0.28 10.00
CA ARG A 228 -15.33 -0.77 9.78
C ARG A 228 -15.29 -1.18 8.32
N CYS A 229 -15.41 -2.47 8.05
CA CYS A 229 -15.41 -3.04 6.72
C CYS A 229 -16.57 -4.03 6.57
N ALA A 230 -17.13 -4.12 5.36
CA ALA A 230 -18.09 -5.16 5.04
C ALA A 230 -17.43 -6.55 5.15
N GLY A 231 -18.18 -7.55 5.61
CA GLY A 231 -17.67 -8.93 5.73
C GLY A 231 -17.87 -9.51 7.12
N SER A 232 -17.32 -10.71 7.32
CA SER A 232 -17.33 -11.43 8.60
C SER A 232 -15.91 -11.49 9.19
N HIS A 233 -15.68 -12.36 10.17
CA HIS A 233 -14.38 -12.49 10.84
C HIS A 233 -13.21 -12.72 9.88
N LEU A 234 -13.46 -13.23 8.66
CA LEU A 234 -12.45 -13.58 7.67
C LEU A 234 -12.09 -12.40 6.76
N LEU A 235 -11.87 -11.21 7.34
CA LEU A 235 -11.48 -10.00 6.61
C LEU A 235 -10.26 -10.18 5.70
N PRO A 236 -9.17 -10.90 6.09
CA PRO A 236 -8.05 -11.14 5.18
C PRO A 236 -8.43 -11.87 3.88
N LEU A 237 -9.53 -12.62 3.90
CA LEU A 237 -10.05 -13.37 2.75
C LEU A 237 -11.12 -12.60 1.98
N GLN A 238 -11.95 -11.82 2.68
CA GLN A 238 -13.13 -11.14 2.12
C GLN A 238 -12.86 -9.68 1.69
N GLN A 239 -11.89 -9.02 2.31
CA GLN A 239 -11.52 -7.63 2.09
C GLN A 239 -9.99 -7.46 2.03
N PRO A 240 -9.25 -8.28 1.23
CA PRO A 240 -7.79 -8.22 1.18
C PRO A 240 -7.29 -6.82 0.81
N GLU A 241 -7.99 -6.11 -0.08
CA GLU A 241 -7.67 -4.75 -0.51
C GLU A 241 -7.75 -3.72 0.63
N ARG A 242 -8.67 -3.90 1.59
CA ARG A 242 -8.76 -3.02 2.77
C ARG A 242 -7.60 -3.24 3.73
N VAL A 243 -7.22 -4.50 3.94
CA VAL A 243 -6.05 -4.85 4.75
C VAL A 243 -4.78 -4.28 4.12
N VAL A 244 -4.61 -4.47 2.81
CA VAL A 244 -3.45 -3.94 2.06
C VAL A 244 -3.39 -2.42 2.15
N LEU A 245 -4.51 -1.72 1.93
CA LEU A 245 -4.57 -0.27 2.03
C LEU A 245 -4.16 0.23 3.43
N ALA A 246 -4.64 -0.42 4.50
CA ALA A 246 -4.30 -0.03 5.86
C ALA A 246 -2.79 -0.18 6.14
N VAL A 247 -2.17 -1.27 5.68
CA VAL A 247 -0.71 -1.45 5.78
C VAL A 247 0.03 -0.39 4.97
N GLU A 248 -0.44 -0.10 3.76
CA GLU A 248 0.17 0.90 2.88
C GLU A 248 0.14 2.30 3.49
N GLN A 249 -0.95 2.66 4.17
CA GLN A 249 -1.09 3.91 4.90
C GLN A 249 -0.16 3.98 6.12
N LEU A 250 0.02 2.88 6.85
CA LEU A 250 0.99 2.79 7.96
C LEU A 250 2.44 2.95 7.45
N LEU A 251 2.76 2.33 6.32
CA LEU A 251 4.07 2.49 5.67
C LEU A 251 4.32 3.93 5.21
N ALA A 252 3.30 4.60 4.70
CA ALA A 252 3.40 5.96 4.20
C ALA A 252 3.57 7.04 5.28
N GLN A 253 3.23 6.74 6.53
CA GLN A 253 3.48 7.65 7.66
C GLN A 253 4.95 7.68 8.07
N GLN A 254 5.79 6.83 7.47
CA GLN A 254 7.22 6.93 7.61
C GLN A 254 7.78 7.99 6.66
N PRO A 255 8.84 8.71 7.05
CA PRO A 255 9.50 9.69 6.19
C PRO A 255 10.23 9.01 5.04
N GLU A 256 9.52 8.69 3.96
CA GLU A 256 10.12 8.36 2.66
C GLU A 256 10.28 9.65 1.85
N HIS A 257 11.40 10.35 2.06
CA HIS A 257 11.69 11.54 1.28
C HIS A 257 12.31 11.14 -0.06
N LEU A 258 11.49 11.09 -1.12
CA LEU A 258 12.00 11.28 -2.48
C LEU A 258 12.78 12.60 -2.49
N ASP A 259 13.98 12.62 -3.06
CA ASP A 259 14.67 13.90 -3.24
C ASP A 259 14.06 14.63 -4.45
N LYS A 260 13.05 15.47 -4.21
CA LYS A 260 12.38 16.27 -5.26
C LYS A 260 13.35 17.12 -6.09
N ARG A 261 14.44 17.61 -5.49
CA ARG A 261 15.47 18.36 -6.24
C ARG A 261 16.23 17.43 -7.17
N ALA A 262 16.54 16.21 -6.72
CA ALA A 262 17.15 15.18 -7.56
C ALA A 262 16.20 14.71 -8.68
N VAL A 263 14.89 14.58 -8.40
CA VAL A 263 13.83 14.31 -9.39
C VAL A 263 13.86 15.40 -10.46
N ALA A 264 13.69 16.67 -10.07
CA ALA A 264 13.68 17.82 -10.97
C ALA A 264 14.95 17.91 -11.83
N ALA A 265 16.12 17.70 -11.22
CA ALA A 265 17.39 17.71 -11.93
C ALA A 265 17.54 16.52 -12.90
N SER A 266 17.01 15.35 -12.55
CA SER A 266 17.01 14.16 -13.41
C SER A 266 16.19 14.38 -14.67
N PHE A 267 14.95 14.86 -14.51
CA PHE A 267 14.07 15.18 -15.63
C PHE A 267 14.62 16.35 -16.46
N SER A 268 15.15 17.40 -15.84
CA SER A 268 15.77 18.52 -16.56
C SER A 268 16.92 18.07 -17.47
N ARG A 269 17.75 17.11 -17.03
CA ARG A 269 18.83 16.54 -17.87
C ARG A 269 18.31 15.70 -19.04
N ALA A 270 17.15 15.07 -18.88
CA ALA A 270 16.54 14.23 -19.90
C ALA A 270 15.70 15.02 -20.91
N ALA A 271 15.42 16.31 -20.68
CA ALA A 271 14.45 17.10 -21.42
C ALA A 271 14.62 17.03 -22.95
N GLY A 272 15.86 17.13 -23.45
CA GLY A 272 16.14 17.08 -24.89
C GLY A 272 15.94 15.71 -25.56
N SER A 273 15.96 14.60 -24.80
CA SER A 273 15.74 13.24 -25.31
C SER A 273 14.42 12.62 -24.86
N TYR A 274 13.69 13.27 -23.96
CA TYR A 274 12.52 12.71 -23.28
C TYR A 274 11.44 12.27 -24.27
N ARG A 275 11.03 13.16 -25.18
CA ARG A 275 9.93 12.89 -26.12
C ARG A 275 10.19 11.66 -27.00
N ALA A 276 11.44 11.45 -27.42
CA ALA A 276 11.82 10.28 -28.22
C ALA A 276 11.81 8.97 -27.41
N ALA A 277 11.99 9.04 -26.09
CA ALA A 277 12.05 7.88 -25.21
C ALA A 277 10.70 7.54 -24.53
N ALA A 278 9.76 8.49 -24.50
CA ALA A 278 8.55 8.43 -23.68
C ALA A 278 7.33 7.84 -24.42
N SER A 279 7.51 6.74 -25.17
CA SER A 279 6.45 6.18 -26.03
C SER A 279 5.20 5.75 -25.25
N LEU A 280 5.38 5.09 -24.10
CA LEU A 280 4.28 4.68 -23.22
C LEU A 280 3.54 5.88 -22.64
N GLN A 281 4.28 6.91 -22.24
CA GLN A 281 3.71 8.13 -21.66
C GLN A 281 2.84 8.86 -22.69
N CYS A 282 3.29 8.95 -23.95
CA CYS A 282 2.51 9.51 -25.04
C CYS A 282 1.21 8.71 -25.28
N GLU A 283 1.31 7.38 -25.35
CA GLU A 283 0.15 6.50 -25.56
C GLU A 283 -0.90 6.68 -24.44
N VAL A 284 -0.47 6.64 -23.18
CA VAL A 284 -1.37 6.82 -22.03
C VAL A 284 -1.95 8.24 -22.01
N ALA A 285 -1.16 9.25 -22.36
CA ALA A 285 -1.62 10.63 -22.41
C ALA A 285 -2.73 10.86 -23.44
N GLU A 286 -2.63 10.24 -24.63
CA GLU A 286 -3.68 10.26 -25.63
C GLU A 286 -4.96 9.55 -25.14
N GLN A 287 -4.81 8.39 -24.50
CA GLN A 287 -5.94 7.66 -23.91
C GLN A 287 -6.63 8.44 -22.79
N LEU A 288 -5.88 9.13 -21.94
CA LEU A 288 -6.43 9.95 -20.86
C LEU A 288 -7.19 11.16 -21.41
N LEU A 289 -6.64 11.85 -22.42
CA LEU A 289 -7.31 12.99 -23.06
C LEU A 289 -8.64 12.60 -23.71
N ALA A 290 -8.78 11.35 -24.18
CA ALA A 290 -10.05 10.85 -24.71
C ALA A 290 -11.19 10.81 -23.66
N LEU A 291 -10.85 10.80 -22.36
CA LEU A 291 -11.83 10.87 -21.26
C LEU A 291 -12.30 12.30 -20.97
N ALA A 292 -11.65 13.30 -21.57
CA ALA A 292 -11.89 14.69 -21.27
C ALA A 292 -13.31 15.14 -21.64
N PRO A 293 -13.93 16.01 -20.82
CA PRO A 293 -15.32 16.39 -20.99
C PRO A 293 -15.55 17.07 -22.35
N ASN A 294 -16.71 16.80 -22.95
CA ASN A 294 -17.12 17.40 -24.21
C ASN A 294 -17.87 18.73 -24.00
N ARG A 295 -17.27 19.63 -23.22
CA ARG A 295 -17.76 20.99 -22.94
C ARG A 295 -16.58 21.95 -22.93
N GLN A 296 -16.79 23.22 -23.26
CA GLN A 296 -15.75 24.23 -23.09
C GLN A 296 -15.50 24.51 -21.60
N VAL A 297 -14.26 24.88 -21.29
CA VAL A 297 -13.79 25.23 -19.96
C VAL A 297 -12.91 26.47 -20.05
N ALA A 298 -12.91 27.32 -19.02
CA ALA A 298 -12.17 28.58 -19.05
C ALA A 298 -10.68 28.41 -18.72
N THR A 299 -10.32 27.39 -17.93
CA THR A 299 -8.94 27.17 -17.48
C THR A 299 -8.60 25.69 -17.44
N VAL A 300 -7.54 25.33 -18.15
CA VAL A 300 -7.00 23.97 -18.24
C VAL A 300 -5.58 23.96 -17.70
N MET A 301 -5.28 23.07 -16.78
CA MET A 301 -3.93 22.87 -16.25
C MET A 301 -3.37 21.54 -16.72
N ASP A 302 -2.18 21.54 -17.32
CA ASP A 302 -1.37 20.35 -17.55
C ASP A 302 -0.30 20.26 -16.45
N LEU A 303 -0.57 19.45 -15.42
CA LEU A 303 0.29 19.30 -14.25
C LEU A 303 1.28 18.14 -14.46
N GLY A 304 2.55 18.51 -14.55
CA GLY A 304 3.64 17.65 -15.00
C GLY A 304 3.70 17.58 -16.53
N CYS A 305 3.64 18.74 -17.19
CA CYS A 305 3.55 18.85 -18.65
C CYS A 305 4.79 18.33 -19.40
N ALA A 306 5.88 18.00 -18.69
CA ALA A 306 7.16 17.58 -19.24
C ALA A 306 7.62 18.54 -20.35
N SER A 307 8.10 18.01 -21.48
CA SER A 307 8.51 18.81 -22.64
C SER A 307 7.35 19.26 -23.55
N GLY A 308 6.15 19.43 -22.97
CA GLY A 308 4.98 19.99 -23.64
C GLY A 308 4.32 19.06 -24.65
N GLY A 309 4.32 17.75 -24.36
CA GLY A 309 3.77 16.70 -25.24
C GLY A 309 2.33 16.98 -25.68
N GLN A 310 1.47 17.23 -24.69
CA GLN A 310 0.03 17.26 -24.88
C GLN A 310 -0.55 18.66 -25.02
N LEU A 311 0.24 19.71 -24.81
CA LEU A 311 -0.22 21.10 -24.88
C LEU A 311 -0.94 21.41 -26.20
N PRO A 312 -0.46 20.99 -27.39
CA PRO A 312 -1.18 21.24 -28.64
C PRO A 312 -2.55 20.56 -28.70
N ALA A 313 -2.66 19.33 -28.20
CA ALA A 313 -3.92 18.58 -28.21
C ALA A 313 -4.93 19.15 -27.19
N LEU A 314 -4.45 19.58 -26.02
CA LEU A 314 -5.25 20.30 -25.04
C LEU A 314 -5.75 21.64 -25.59
N HIS A 315 -4.88 22.41 -26.23
CA HIS A 315 -5.26 23.68 -26.89
C HIS A 315 -6.28 23.46 -28.00
N GLN A 316 -6.07 22.45 -28.85
CA GLN A 316 -7.02 22.12 -29.92
C GLN A 316 -8.40 21.74 -29.37
N ARG A 317 -8.45 21.03 -28.23
CA ARG A 317 -9.70 20.62 -27.58
C ARG A 317 -10.41 21.81 -26.91
N TYR A 318 -9.64 22.72 -26.31
CA TYR A 318 -10.11 23.86 -25.52
C TYR A 318 -9.46 25.18 -26.01
N PRO A 319 -9.79 25.66 -27.22
CA PRO A 319 -9.07 26.75 -27.88
C PRO A 319 -9.21 28.11 -27.16
N GLU A 320 -10.30 28.30 -26.42
CA GLU A 320 -10.57 29.53 -25.68
C GLU A 320 -10.05 29.49 -24.23
N ALA A 321 -9.57 28.33 -23.76
CA ALA A 321 -9.12 28.19 -22.39
C ALA A 321 -7.76 28.86 -22.16
N GLN A 322 -7.58 29.43 -20.97
CA GLN A 322 -6.25 29.73 -20.44
C GLN A 322 -5.58 28.40 -20.06
N LEU A 323 -4.52 28.04 -20.77
CA LEU A 323 -3.67 26.90 -20.43
C LEU A 323 -2.67 27.29 -19.34
N VAL A 324 -2.46 26.38 -18.39
CA VAL A 324 -1.42 26.45 -17.37
C VAL A 324 -0.56 25.19 -17.49
N ALA A 325 0.64 25.32 -18.06
CA ALA A 325 1.61 24.25 -18.17
C ALA A 325 2.54 24.27 -16.95
N ALA A 326 2.42 23.27 -16.08
CA ALA A 326 3.19 23.21 -14.83
C ALA A 326 4.12 22.01 -14.79
N ASP A 327 5.34 22.18 -14.29
CA ASP A 327 6.26 21.06 -14.04
C ASP A 327 7.24 21.42 -12.91
N LEU A 328 7.71 20.41 -12.18
CA LEU A 328 8.73 20.58 -11.14
C LEU A 328 10.12 20.81 -11.76
N ALA A 329 10.38 20.26 -12.95
CA ALA A 329 11.65 20.32 -13.64
C ALA A 329 11.73 21.53 -14.58
N LEU A 330 12.47 22.57 -14.18
CA LEU A 330 12.65 23.77 -15.00
C LEU A 330 13.18 23.47 -16.42
N GLY A 331 14.07 22.49 -16.58
CA GLY A 331 14.59 22.11 -17.90
C GLY A 331 13.52 21.52 -18.83
N MET A 332 12.49 20.87 -18.29
CA MET A 332 11.34 20.39 -19.07
C MET A 332 10.51 21.57 -19.60
N LEU A 333 10.22 22.55 -18.74
CA LEU A 333 9.49 23.77 -19.13
C LEU A 333 10.26 24.58 -20.17
N GLN A 334 11.57 24.72 -20.02
CA GLN A 334 12.43 25.39 -21.00
C GLN A 334 12.39 24.70 -22.37
N GLN A 335 12.33 23.36 -22.39
CA GLN A 335 12.19 22.59 -23.62
C GLN A 335 10.78 22.74 -24.23
N ALA A 336 9.73 22.68 -23.40
CA ALA A 336 8.35 22.85 -23.82
C ALA A 336 8.09 24.23 -24.44
N ALA A 337 8.65 25.29 -23.83
CA ALA A 337 8.50 26.67 -24.29
C ALA A 337 9.15 26.95 -25.66
N GLN A 338 9.96 26.05 -26.21
CA GLN A 338 10.48 26.15 -27.58
C GLN A 338 9.39 25.92 -28.64
N GLN A 339 8.27 25.30 -28.26
CA GLN A 339 7.10 25.09 -29.12
C GLN A 339 5.88 25.72 -28.42
N PRO A 340 5.78 27.06 -28.40
CA PRO A 340 4.74 27.75 -27.66
C PRO A 340 3.36 27.41 -28.23
N VAL A 341 2.40 27.31 -27.32
CA VAL A 341 0.96 27.27 -27.61
C VAL A 341 0.33 28.58 -27.15
N ASP A 342 -0.70 29.05 -27.87
CA ASP A 342 -1.40 30.28 -27.54
C ASP A 342 -2.09 30.16 -26.17
N ASN A 343 -2.27 31.30 -25.50
CA ASN A 343 -2.93 31.40 -24.20
C ASN A 343 -2.36 30.44 -23.14
N CYS A 344 -1.03 30.30 -23.06
CA CYS A 344 -0.37 29.41 -22.11
C CYS A 344 0.50 30.14 -21.10
N VAL A 345 0.24 29.88 -19.82
CA VAL A 345 1.06 30.32 -18.67
C VAL A 345 1.95 29.16 -18.25
N TRP A 346 3.23 29.45 -18.04
CA TRP A 346 4.23 28.46 -17.61
C TRP A 346 4.48 28.57 -16.11
N LEU A 347 4.44 27.44 -15.40
CA LEU A 347 4.58 27.40 -13.95
C LEU A 347 5.61 26.35 -13.52
N CYS A 348 6.76 26.80 -13.01
CA CYS A 348 7.70 25.91 -12.32
C CYS A 348 7.28 25.75 -10.87
N GLY A 349 6.85 24.56 -10.46
CA GLY A 349 6.27 24.36 -9.13
C GLY A 349 6.12 22.90 -8.72
N ASP A 350 5.96 22.70 -7.42
CA ASP A 350 5.70 21.41 -6.81
C ASP A 350 4.20 21.11 -6.80
N ALA A 351 3.80 19.94 -7.30
CA ALA A 351 2.40 19.52 -7.33
C ALA A 351 1.77 19.42 -5.93
N GLU A 352 2.60 19.20 -4.89
CA GLU A 352 2.15 19.14 -3.50
C GLU A 352 1.98 20.53 -2.85
N SER A 353 2.35 21.61 -3.54
CA SER A 353 2.20 22.99 -3.06
C SER A 353 2.17 23.96 -4.24
N LEU A 354 1.03 24.02 -4.94
CA LEU A 354 0.85 24.81 -6.14
C LEU A 354 0.66 26.30 -5.79
N PRO A 355 1.41 27.23 -6.40
CA PRO A 355 1.26 28.67 -6.18
C PRO A 355 0.07 29.25 -6.96
N LEU A 356 -1.07 28.58 -6.91
CA LEU A 356 -2.34 29.00 -7.52
C LEU A 356 -3.36 29.29 -6.42
N ALA A 357 -4.27 30.23 -6.67
CA ALA A 357 -5.42 30.44 -5.80
C ALA A 357 -6.35 29.20 -5.82
N GLY A 358 -7.18 29.05 -4.79
CA GLY A 358 -8.11 27.94 -4.73
C GLY A 358 -9.24 28.09 -5.76
N GLY A 359 -9.68 26.97 -6.33
CA GLY A 359 -10.85 26.91 -7.22
C GLY A 359 -10.70 27.63 -8.57
N THR A 360 -9.48 27.79 -9.07
CA THR A 360 -9.20 28.52 -10.33
C THR A 360 -9.08 27.62 -11.55
N VAL A 361 -8.94 26.29 -11.38
CA VAL A 361 -8.71 25.34 -12.48
C VAL A 361 -10.00 24.55 -12.77
N GLU A 362 -10.61 24.73 -13.93
CA GLU A 362 -11.84 23.98 -14.28
C GLU A 362 -11.56 22.55 -14.76
N LEU A 363 -10.41 22.33 -15.39
CA LEU A 363 -9.93 21.00 -15.79
C LEU A 363 -8.45 20.86 -15.44
N LEU A 364 -8.13 19.96 -14.51
CA LEU A 364 -6.75 19.56 -14.22
C LEU A 364 -6.45 18.25 -14.92
N TYR A 365 -5.46 18.26 -15.80
CA TYR A 365 -4.94 17.11 -16.52
C TYR A 365 -3.56 16.76 -15.99
N SER A 366 -3.32 15.49 -15.66
CA SER A 366 -1.99 15.01 -15.29
C SER A 366 -1.78 13.56 -15.72
N SER A 367 -0.71 13.32 -16.48
CA SER A 367 -0.34 11.98 -16.96
C SER A 367 1.10 11.68 -16.60
N PHE A 368 1.35 10.58 -15.88
CA PHE A 368 2.69 10.09 -15.54
C PHE A 368 3.58 11.09 -14.78
N ALA A 369 2.99 11.99 -13.98
CA ALA A 369 3.71 12.94 -13.15
C ALA A 369 3.54 12.73 -11.65
N LEU A 370 2.31 12.48 -11.18
CA LEU A 370 1.99 12.55 -9.76
C LEU A 370 2.57 11.41 -8.91
N GLN A 371 3.04 10.32 -9.52
CA GLN A 371 3.77 9.25 -8.81
C GLN A 371 5.11 9.70 -8.21
N TRP A 372 5.60 10.89 -8.59
CA TRP A 372 6.82 11.49 -8.04
C TRP A 372 6.58 12.37 -6.80
N CYS A 373 5.34 12.46 -6.34
CA CYS A 373 4.97 13.14 -5.10
C CYS A 373 5.19 12.22 -3.90
N GLU A 374 5.57 12.80 -2.76
CA GLU A 374 5.91 12.06 -1.54
C GLU A 374 4.66 11.59 -0.80
N GLN A 375 3.64 12.45 -0.69
CA GLN A 375 2.46 12.20 0.14
C GLN A 375 1.18 12.35 -0.68
N ILE A 376 0.57 11.21 -1.04
CA ILE A 376 -0.63 11.15 -1.90
C ILE A 376 -1.81 11.87 -1.24
N GLU A 377 -2.01 11.73 0.07
CA GLU A 377 -3.17 12.32 0.75
C GLU A 377 -3.10 13.87 0.79
N PRO A 378 -1.99 14.52 1.21
CA PRO A 378 -1.77 15.96 1.03
C PRO A 378 -1.83 16.41 -0.43
N LEU A 379 -1.24 15.66 -1.36
CA LEU A 379 -1.34 15.96 -2.80
C LEU A 379 -2.80 16.04 -3.25
N CYS A 380 -3.61 15.03 -2.94
CA CYS A 380 -5.01 15.01 -3.34
C CYS A 380 -5.80 16.19 -2.74
N ALA A 381 -5.49 16.58 -1.50
CA ALA A 381 -6.07 17.78 -0.89
C ALA A 381 -5.65 19.08 -1.62
N GLU A 382 -4.40 19.16 -2.06
CA GLU A 382 -3.89 20.28 -2.84
C GLU A 382 -4.53 20.36 -4.24
N LEU A 383 -4.69 19.22 -4.92
CA LEU A 383 -5.43 19.13 -6.18
C LEU A 383 -6.87 19.59 -6.00
N ALA A 384 -7.54 19.11 -4.94
CA ALA A 384 -8.89 19.55 -4.62
C ALA A 384 -8.93 21.05 -4.35
N ARG A 385 -7.95 21.63 -3.64
CA ARG A 385 -7.88 23.07 -3.38
C ARG A 385 -7.91 23.89 -4.67
N VAL A 386 -7.10 23.54 -5.66
CA VAL A 386 -6.95 24.33 -6.91
C VAL A 386 -8.05 24.09 -7.95
N VAL A 387 -8.59 22.87 -8.04
CA VAL A 387 -9.66 22.55 -9.00
C VAL A 387 -10.95 23.27 -8.60
N ALA A 388 -11.67 23.92 -9.50
CA ALA A 388 -12.93 24.61 -9.20
C ALA A 388 -14.02 23.67 -8.67
N ALA A 389 -15.03 24.20 -7.95
CA ALA A 389 -16.22 23.42 -7.62
C ALA A 389 -16.89 22.91 -8.91
N ALA A 390 -17.28 21.64 -8.93
CA ALA A 390 -17.72 20.93 -10.15
C ALA A 390 -16.68 20.86 -11.30
N GLY A 391 -15.44 21.30 -11.05
CA GLY A 391 -14.31 21.10 -11.95
C GLY A 391 -13.88 19.63 -12.00
N GLU A 392 -13.09 19.29 -13.01
CA GLU A 392 -12.74 17.92 -13.32
C GLU A 392 -11.23 17.68 -13.21
N LEU A 393 -10.88 16.47 -12.78
CA LEU A 393 -9.53 15.94 -12.73
C LEU A 393 -9.44 14.75 -13.69
N LEU A 394 -8.47 14.79 -14.59
CA LEU A 394 -8.03 13.66 -15.41
C LEU A 394 -6.65 13.25 -14.90
N LEU A 395 -6.53 12.02 -14.45
CA LEU A 395 -5.30 11.48 -13.87
C LEU A 395 -4.97 10.14 -14.52
N ALA A 396 -3.73 9.99 -14.95
CA ALA A 396 -3.12 8.70 -15.24
C ALA A 396 -1.81 8.54 -14.47
N VAL A 397 -1.72 7.50 -13.64
CA VAL A 397 -0.55 7.22 -12.78
C VAL A 397 -0.19 5.74 -12.80
N PRO A 398 1.10 5.39 -12.87
CA PRO A 398 1.53 4.03 -12.60
C PRO A 398 1.28 3.66 -11.12
N VAL A 399 0.77 2.46 -10.90
CA VAL A 399 0.41 1.94 -9.57
C VAL A 399 1.17 0.64 -9.25
N ALA A 400 0.96 0.13 -8.03
CA ALA A 400 1.37 -1.21 -7.61
C ALA A 400 1.14 -2.26 -8.74
N GLY A 401 2.12 -3.16 -8.91
CA GLY A 401 2.22 -4.12 -10.01
C GLY A 401 3.09 -3.64 -11.17
N THR A 402 3.41 -2.34 -11.24
CA THR A 402 4.35 -1.78 -12.24
C THR A 402 5.77 -2.30 -12.04
N LEU A 403 6.41 -2.71 -13.14
CA LEU A 403 7.76 -3.26 -13.22
C LEU A 403 7.98 -4.45 -12.26
N SER A 404 6.96 -5.29 -12.10
CA SER A 404 6.99 -6.45 -11.20
C SER A 404 8.13 -7.41 -11.56
N GLU A 405 8.39 -7.64 -12.84
CA GLU A 405 9.48 -8.50 -13.30
C GLU A 405 10.85 -7.99 -12.85
N LEU A 406 11.07 -6.67 -12.96
CA LEU A 406 12.30 -6.03 -12.54
C LEU A 406 12.48 -6.10 -11.03
N ARG A 407 11.39 -5.89 -10.27
CA ARG A 407 11.38 -5.97 -8.81
C ARG A 407 11.68 -7.39 -8.32
N SER A 408 11.02 -8.39 -8.89
CA SER A 408 11.24 -9.81 -8.56
C SER A 408 12.65 -10.27 -8.92
N ALA A 409 13.21 -9.79 -10.04
CA ALA A 409 14.58 -10.11 -10.42
C ALA A 409 15.60 -9.52 -9.43
N TRP A 410 15.41 -8.26 -9.01
CA TRP A 410 16.26 -7.62 -8.00
C TRP A 410 16.18 -8.27 -6.62
N ALA A 411 15.00 -8.68 -6.18
CA ALA A 411 14.81 -9.35 -4.89
C ALA A 411 15.57 -10.70 -4.77
N ARG A 412 15.99 -11.29 -5.90
CA ARG A 412 16.87 -12.48 -5.92
C ARG A 412 18.36 -12.15 -5.86
N VAL A 413 18.72 -10.88 -6.08
CA VAL A 413 20.11 -10.39 -6.10
C VAL A 413 20.50 -9.83 -4.73
N ASP A 414 19.69 -8.93 -4.18
CA ASP A 414 19.89 -8.32 -2.87
C ASP A 414 18.57 -7.81 -2.26
N SER A 415 18.64 -7.24 -1.05
CA SER A 415 17.50 -6.66 -0.32
C SER A 415 17.37 -5.14 -0.47
N GLU A 416 18.10 -4.53 -1.42
CA GLU A 416 18.06 -3.08 -1.64
C GLU A 416 16.85 -2.68 -2.52
N ILE A 417 16.40 -1.42 -2.41
CA ILE A 417 15.30 -0.89 -3.21
C ILE A 417 15.85 -0.39 -4.55
N HIS A 418 15.62 -1.16 -5.62
CA HIS A 418 16.06 -0.80 -6.99
C HIS A 418 14.96 -0.21 -7.88
N VAL A 419 13.69 -0.45 -7.55
CA VAL A 419 12.52 0.09 -8.27
C VAL A 419 11.75 1.00 -7.32
N ASN A 420 11.29 2.16 -7.81
CA ASN A 420 10.41 3.02 -7.02
C ASN A 420 9.17 2.24 -6.55
N ARG A 421 8.68 2.57 -5.37
CA ARG A 421 7.40 2.07 -4.88
C ARG A 421 6.30 2.86 -5.53
N PHE A 422 5.28 2.16 -6.02
CA PHE A 422 4.08 2.77 -6.57
C PHE A 422 2.95 2.47 -5.61
N ALA A 423 2.15 3.49 -5.31
CA ALA A 423 0.97 3.26 -4.49
C ALA A 423 -0.05 2.39 -5.20
N SER A 424 -0.87 1.68 -4.45
CA SER A 424 -1.97 0.89 -4.99
C SER A 424 -3.02 1.78 -5.65
N ALA A 425 -3.74 1.21 -6.63
CA ALA A 425 -4.90 1.88 -7.23
C ALA A 425 -5.96 2.25 -6.18
N GLN A 426 -6.12 1.39 -5.17
CA GLN A 426 -7.06 1.60 -4.08
C GLN A 426 -6.68 2.80 -3.21
N ARG A 427 -5.38 3.02 -2.94
CA ARG A 427 -4.91 4.19 -2.19
C ARG A 427 -5.14 5.49 -2.95
N TRP A 428 -4.82 5.53 -4.23
CA TRP A 428 -5.12 6.70 -5.08
C TRP A 428 -6.60 7.05 -5.06
N ARG A 429 -7.46 6.05 -5.27
CA ARG A 429 -8.91 6.22 -5.22
C ARG A 429 -9.38 6.76 -3.87
N ALA A 430 -8.96 6.12 -2.78
CA ALA A 430 -9.36 6.50 -1.43
C ALA A 430 -8.89 7.92 -1.06
N ALA A 431 -7.68 8.31 -1.46
CA ALA A 431 -7.15 9.64 -1.21
C ALA A 431 -7.91 10.73 -1.99
N LEU A 432 -8.24 10.47 -3.27
CA LEU A 432 -9.05 11.38 -4.08
C LEU A 432 -10.47 11.52 -3.52
N GLU A 433 -11.12 10.40 -3.17
CA GLU A 433 -12.46 10.41 -2.57
C GLU A 433 -12.48 11.18 -1.24
N LYS A 434 -11.46 10.97 -0.39
CA LYS A 434 -11.29 11.71 0.87
C LYS A 434 -11.08 13.21 0.64
N ALA A 435 -10.40 13.61 -0.43
CA ALA A 435 -10.20 15.00 -0.81
C ALA A 435 -11.45 15.68 -1.41
N GLY A 436 -12.54 14.94 -1.61
CA GLY A 436 -13.80 15.47 -2.12
C GLY A 436 -14.00 15.28 -3.62
N PHE A 437 -13.22 14.42 -4.27
CA PHE A 437 -13.48 14.01 -5.65
C PHE A 437 -14.48 12.86 -5.71
N VAL A 438 -15.36 12.89 -6.71
CA VAL A 438 -16.24 11.77 -7.08
C VAL A 438 -15.67 11.13 -8.34
N CYS A 439 -15.41 9.84 -8.26
CA CYS A 439 -14.98 9.07 -9.42
C CYS A 439 -16.16 8.90 -10.40
N GLU A 440 -16.00 9.37 -11.63
CA GLU A 440 -16.98 9.18 -12.71
C GLU A 440 -16.59 8.02 -13.64
N GLN A 441 -15.29 7.90 -13.90
CA GLN A 441 -14.73 6.81 -14.70
C GLN A 441 -13.36 6.43 -14.14
N LEU A 442 -13.10 5.13 -14.02
CA LEU A 442 -11.83 4.60 -13.55
C LEU A 442 -11.51 3.31 -14.28
N GLU A 443 -10.27 3.18 -14.69
CA GLU A 443 -9.75 2.00 -15.33
C GLU A 443 -8.34 1.70 -14.85
N LEU A 444 -8.07 0.43 -14.59
CA LEU A 444 -6.72 -0.08 -14.36
C LEU A 444 -6.31 -0.87 -15.60
N ARG A 445 -5.32 -0.35 -16.34
CA ARG A 445 -4.82 -0.98 -17.57
C ARG A 445 -3.43 -1.55 -17.38
N GLU A 446 -3.23 -2.74 -17.91
CA GLU A 446 -1.92 -3.36 -18.06
C GLU A 446 -1.33 -2.98 -19.42
N HIS A 447 -0.17 -2.32 -19.43
CA HIS A 447 0.61 -2.06 -20.64
C HIS A 447 1.87 -2.93 -20.63
N ARG A 448 2.03 -3.74 -21.67
CA ARG A 448 3.20 -4.62 -21.85
C ARG A 448 4.14 -4.00 -22.87
N GLN A 449 5.31 -3.57 -22.41
CA GLN A 449 6.31 -2.95 -23.28
C GLN A 449 7.41 -3.97 -23.63
N PRO A 450 7.53 -4.39 -24.91
CA PRO A 450 8.60 -5.28 -25.32
C PRO A 450 9.94 -4.54 -25.44
N HIS A 451 11.01 -5.20 -25.02
CA HIS A 451 12.39 -4.73 -25.16
C HIS A 451 13.29 -5.82 -25.71
N ARG A 452 14.21 -5.46 -26.61
CA ARG A 452 15.19 -6.37 -27.21
C ARG A 452 16.12 -7.06 -26.21
N SER A 453 16.26 -6.53 -25.00
CA SER A 453 17.01 -7.12 -23.89
C SER A 453 16.76 -6.36 -22.58
N VAL A 454 17.10 -6.98 -21.45
CA VAL A 454 17.03 -6.35 -20.12
C VAL A 454 17.88 -5.07 -20.07
N ARG A 455 19.03 -5.06 -20.74
CA ARG A 455 19.88 -3.87 -20.85
C ARG A 455 19.17 -2.72 -21.58
N ALA A 456 18.46 -3.02 -22.66
CA ALA A 456 17.70 -2.02 -23.41
C ALA A 456 16.52 -1.47 -22.58
N LEU A 457 15.86 -2.32 -21.80
CA LEU A 457 14.85 -1.91 -20.82
C LEU A 457 15.44 -0.89 -19.81
N LEU A 458 16.54 -1.23 -19.14
CA LEU A 458 17.17 -0.32 -18.16
C LEU A 458 17.61 1.01 -18.79
N GLN A 459 18.11 0.97 -20.04
CA GLN A 459 18.45 2.17 -20.80
C GLN A 459 17.21 3.02 -21.13
N SER A 460 16.08 2.40 -21.46
CA SER A 460 14.83 3.13 -21.75
C SER A 460 14.32 3.87 -20.53
N ILE A 461 14.24 3.21 -19.36
CA ILE A 461 13.83 3.84 -18.08
C ILE A 461 14.73 5.03 -17.75
N LYS A 462 16.05 4.86 -17.94
CA LYS A 462 17.04 5.92 -17.75
C LYS A 462 16.85 7.10 -18.71
N ALA A 463 16.50 6.84 -19.97
CA ALA A 463 16.32 7.86 -20.99
C ALA A 463 15.10 8.77 -20.72
N VAL A 464 14.06 8.26 -20.06
CA VAL A 464 12.90 9.06 -19.62
C VAL A 464 13.21 9.88 -18.35
N GLY A 465 14.41 9.75 -17.77
CA GLY A 465 14.79 10.43 -16.53
C GLY A 465 14.26 9.75 -15.25
N ALA A 466 13.54 8.63 -15.39
CA ALA A 466 12.92 7.86 -14.31
C ALA A 466 13.94 6.98 -13.54
N HIS A 467 15.00 7.60 -13.02
CA HIS A 467 15.95 6.92 -12.16
C HIS A 467 15.30 6.59 -10.80
N ASN A 468 15.81 5.56 -10.14
CA ASN A 468 15.55 5.41 -8.70
C ASN A 468 16.23 6.56 -7.97
N VAL A 469 15.43 7.43 -7.36
CA VAL A 469 15.84 8.64 -6.61
C VAL A 469 15.46 8.56 -5.14
N ASN A 470 15.16 7.33 -4.67
CA ASN A 470 14.89 7.10 -3.26
C ASN A 470 16.17 7.47 -2.46
N ARG A 471 16.04 8.23 -1.37
CA ARG A 471 17.18 8.58 -0.50
C ARG A 471 17.82 7.34 0.14
N GLN A 472 17.08 6.24 0.24
CA GLN A 472 17.55 4.95 0.73
C GLN A 472 18.17 4.07 -0.36
N ARG A 473 18.32 4.57 -1.60
CA ARG A 473 19.00 3.82 -2.67
C ARG A 473 20.47 3.60 -2.34
N ALA A 474 21.04 2.52 -2.87
CA ALA A 474 22.48 2.33 -2.84
C ALA A 474 23.18 3.53 -3.49
N THR A 475 24.12 4.15 -2.77
CA THR A 475 24.90 5.29 -3.27
C THR A 475 26.08 4.84 -4.14
N THR A 476 26.36 3.53 -4.17
CA THR A 476 27.41 2.91 -4.97
C THR A 476 26.86 2.45 -6.32
N ALA A 477 27.68 2.55 -7.36
CA ALA A 477 27.30 2.03 -8.68
C ALA A 477 27.09 0.52 -8.59
N THR A 478 25.99 0.03 -9.19
CA THR A 478 25.68 -1.39 -9.26
C THR A 478 26.85 -2.16 -9.87
N GLY A 479 27.47 -3.02 -9.07
CA GLY A 479 28.62 -3.82 -9.50
C GLY A 479 28.28 -4.70 -10.71
N ARG A 480 29.26 -4.94 -11.58
CA ARG A 480 29.08 -5.78 -12.79
C ARG A 480 28.49 -7.16 -12.47
N GLY A 481 28.89 -7.77 -11.35
CA GLY A 481 28.35 -9.06 -10.90
C GLY A 481 26.85 -9.00 -10.57
N ARG A 482 26.39 -7.98 -9.84
CA ARG A 482 24.97 -7.78 -9.52
C ARG A 482 24.13 -7.55 -10.77
N LEU A 483 24.63 -6.76 -11.73
CA LEU A 483 23.96 -6.58 -13.02
C LEU A 483 23.85 -7.88 -13.82
N GLN A 484 24.88 -8.73 -13.77
CA GLN A 484 24.84 -10.03 -14.44
C GLN A 484 23.81 -10.96 -13.79
N GLN A 485 23.72 -10.99 -12.46
CA GLN A 485 22.70 -11.75 -11.73
C GLN A 485 21.28 -11.23 -12.04
N LEU A 486 21.10 -9.91 -12.11
CA LEU A 486 19.83 -9.33 -12.56
C LEU A 486 19.42 -9.87 -13.93
N TYR A 487 20.34 -9.88 -14.90
CA TYR A 487 20.05 -10.38 -16.24
C TYR A 487 19.70 -11.87 -16.26
N GLN A 488 20.27 -12.66 -15.35
CA GLN A 488 19.97 -14.08 -15.21
C GLN A 488 18.61 -14.35 -14.54
N HIS A 489 18.17 -13.46 -13.66
CA HIS A 489 16.92 -13.61 -12.91
C HIS A 489 15.72 -12.92 -13.56
N TYR A 490 15.96 -12.00 -14.49
CA TYR A 490 14.88 -11.36 -15.25
C TYR A 490 14.26 -12.36 -16.24
N PRO A 491 12.93 -12.47 -16.33
CA PRO A 491 12.26 -13.33 -17.31
C PRO A 491 12.55 -12.88 -18.76
N THR A 492 13.25 -13.72 -19.53
CA THR A 492 13.58 -13.47 -20.95
C THR A 492 13.11 -14.59 -21.86
N ALA A 493 12.76 -14.25 -23.10
CA ALA A 493 12.55 -15.23 -24.16
C ALA A 493 13.89 -15.84 -24.63
N ALA A 494 13.81 -16.87 -25.47
CA ALA A 494 14.99 -17.59 -25.97
C ALA A 494 15.95 -16.70 -26.80
N ASP A 495 15.44 -15.65 -27.43
CA ASP A 495 16.22 -14.66 -28.18
C ASP A 495 16.82 -13.55 -27.29
N GLY A 496 16.62 -13.63 -25.97
CA GLY A 496 17.08 -12.65 -24.99
C GLY A 496 16.19 -11.41 -24.87
N SER A 497 15.09 -11.32 -25.62
CA SER A 497 14.09 -10.27 -25.45
C SER A 497 13.34 -10.41 -24.13
N CYS A 498 12.77 -9.30 -23.64
CA CYS A 498 12.06 -9.25 -22.37
C CYS A 498 10.87 -8.29 -22.46
N THR A 499 9.93 -8.43 -21.53
CA THR A 499 8.79 -7.51 -21.39
C THR A 499 8.89 -6.78 -20.06
N ALA A 500 8.50 -5.51 -20.06
CA ALA A 500 8.24 -4.74 -18.85
C ALA A 500 6.75 -4.45 -18.76
N THR A 501 6.15 -4.76 -17.61
CA THR A 501 4.73 -4.55 -17.36
C THR A 501 4.50 -3.26 -16.58
N TRP A 502 3.55 -2.45 -17.03
CA TRP A 502 3.10 -1.24 -16.34
C TRP A 502 1.63 -1.36 -15.99
N GLN A 503 1.30 -1.16 -14.72
CA GLN A 503 -0.09 -1.08 -14.25
C GLN A 503 -0.43 0.39 -14.12
N VAL A 504 -1.35 0.88 -14.94
CA VAL A 504 -1.69 2.31 -15.01
C VAL A 504 -3.13 2.50 -14.57
N LEU A 505 -3.31 3.23 -13.47
CA LEU A 505 -4.62 3.73 -13.07
C LEU A 505 -4.90 5.00 -13.86
N MET A 506 -6.01 5.03 -14.58
CA MET A 506 -6.47 6.15 -15.38
C MET A 506 -7.94 6.43 -15.10
N GLY A 507 -8.32 7.70 -15.00
CA GLY A 507 -9.71 8.04 -14.77
C GLY A 507 -10.08 9.50 -14.94
N ARG A 508 -11.36 9.75 -14.72
CA ARG A 508 -11.97 11.06 -14.60
C ARG A 508 -12.69 11.17 -13.26
N TRP A 509 -12.43 12.27 -12.58
CA TRP A 509 -13.05 12.62 -11.31
C TRP A 509 -13.64 14.02 -11.37
N ARG A 510 -14.71 14.25 -10.62
CA ARG A 510 -15.35 15.55 -10.47
C ARG A 510 -15.25 16.04 -9.03
N ARG A 511 -14.83 17.28 -8.82
CA ARG A 511 -14.78 17.90 -7.49
C ARG A 511 -16.21 18.19 -7.00
N ARG A 512 -16.54 17.79 -5.77
CA ARG A 512 -17.82 18.10 -5.12
C ARG A 512 -18.00 19.59 -4.84
#